data_AF-A0A229UUT8-F1
#
_entry.id   AF-A0A229UUT8-F1
#
_cell.length_a   1.000
_cell.length_b   1.000
_cell.length_c   1.000
_cell.angle_alpha   90.00
_cell.angle_beta   90.00
_cell.angle_gamma   90.00
#
_symmetry.space_group_name_H-M   'P 1'
#
loop_
_entity.id
_entity.type
_entity.pdbx_description
1 polymer ?
#
loop_
_entity_poly.entity_id
_entity_poly.type
_entity_poly.pdbx_seq_one_letter_code
_entity_poly.pdbx_strand_id
1 'polypeptide(L)' 'MKGSDHKSKFLLTNREREVFELLVQDKTTKDIAQQLFISEKTVRNHISNVM' A
#
# COMPACT_ATOMS: atom_id res chain seq x y z
N MET A 1 -13.44 -12.72 24.22
CA MET A 1 -13.26 -11.75 23.11
C MET A 1 -12.20 -12.35 22.20
N LYS A 2 -12.61 -13.10 21.17
CA LYS A 2 -11.69 -13.92 20.35
C LYS A 2 -12.11 -13.79 18.89
N GLY A 3 -11.15 -13.54 18.02
CA GLY A 3 -11.31 -13.50 16.55
C GLY A 3 -10.94 -12.12 15.99
N SER A 4 -9.86 -11.91 15.25
CA SER A 4 -8.98 -12.87 14.61
C SER A 4 -7.64 -12.18 14.33
N ASP A 5 -6.55 -12.77 14.82
CA ASP A 5 -5.21 -12.64 14.26
C ASP A 5 -5.29 -12.76 12.73
N HIS A 6 -5.30 -11.64 12.00
CA HIS A 6 -4.93 -11.66 10.60
C HIS A 6 -3.41 -11.71 10.51
N LYS A 7 -2.84 -12.86 10.90
CA LYS A 7 -1.51 -13.28 10.46
C LYS A 7 -1.58 -13.65 8.97
N SER A 8 -1.95 -12.71 8.11
CA SER A 8 -1.55 -12.76 6.69
C SER A 8 -0.08 -12.35 6.65
N LYS A 9 0.78 -13.33 6.95
CA LYS A 9 2.22 -13.24 6.76
C LYS A 9 2.50 -12.87 5.29
N PHE A 10 2.84 -11.61 5.05
CA PHE A 10 3.73 -11.12 4.00
C PHE A 10 3.41 -11.48 2.54
N LEU A 11 2.26 -11.02 2.01
CA LEU A 11 2.04 -11.00 0.55
C LEU A 11 2.61 -9.75 -0.12
N LEU A 12 2.82 -8.67 0.64
CA LEU A 12 3.27 -7.38 0.13
C LEU A 12 4.76 -7.20 0.39
N THR A 13 5.48 -6.73 -0.63
CA THR A 13 6.81 -6.16 -0.45
C THR A 13 6.75 -4.93 0.45
N ASN A 14 7.89 -4.50 0.98
CA ASN A 14 7.94 -3.30 1.86
C ASN A 14 7.32 -2.07 1.19
N ARG A 15 7.54 -1.88 -0.12
CA ARG A 15 6.97 -0.76 -0.88
C ARG A 15 5.47 -0.89 -1.10
N GLU A 16 4.99 -2.09 -1.35
CA GLU A 16 3.56 -2.35 -1.49
C GLU A 16 2.82 -2.15 -0.17
N ARG A 17 3.45 -2.50 0.96
CA ARG A 17 2.93 -2.18 2.30
C ARG A 17 2.85 -0.68 2.51
N GLU A 18 3.91 0.08 2.23
CA GLU A 18 3.92 1.54 2.37
C GLU A 18 2.79 2.19 1.54
N VAL A 19 2.62 1.75 0.29
CA VAL A 19 1.54 2.24 -0.58
C VAL A 19 0.17 1.88 0.00
N PHE A 20 -0.02 0.64 0.48
CA PHE A 20 -1.27 0.18 1.06
C PHE A 20 -1.65 0.92 2.35
N GLU A 21 -0.69 1.14 3.25
CA GLU A 21 -0.90 1.88 4.49
C GLU A 21 -1.35 3.32 4.24
N LEU A 22 -0.82 3.97 3.21
CA LEU A 22 -1.23 5.33 2.83
C LEU A 22 -2.60 5.34 2.16
N LEU A 23 -2.94 4.32 1.36
CA LEU A 23 -4.28 4.18 0.77
C LEU A 23 -5.37 4.00 1.83
N VAL A 24 -5.11 3.20 2.87
CA VAL A 24 -6.04 3.02 4.00
C VAL A 24 -6.23 4.31 4.80
N GLN A 25 -5.31 5.27 4.70
CA GLN A 25 -5.41 6.61 5.30
C GLN A 25 -6.09 7.63 4.38
N ASP A 26 -6.85 7.17 3.36
CA ASP A 26 -7.51 8.02 2.36
C ASP A 26 -6.55 8.95 1.57
N LYS A 27 -5.26 8.60 1.48
CA LYS A 27 -4.31 9.37 0.66
C LYS A 27 -4.54 9.09 -0.81
N THR A 28 -4.48 10.15 -1.62
CA THR A 28 -4.58 10.00 -3.09
C THR A 28 -3.29 9.42 -3.66
N THR A 29 -3.35 8.82 -4.86
CA THR A 29 -2.15 8.33 -5.56
C THR A 29 -1.11 9.42 -5.79
N LYS A 30 -1.54 10.68 -5.90
CA LYS A 30 -0.69 11.85 -6.05
C LYS A 30 0.05 12.20 -4.75
N ASP A 31 -0.63 12.10 -3.61
CA ASP A 31 -0.01 12.32 -2.29
C ASP A 31 1.01 11.22 -1.99
N ILE A 32 0.65 9.97 -2.28
CA ILE A 32 1.52 8.80 -2.10
C ILE A 32 2.75 8.92 -2.98
N ALA A 33 2.58 9.33 -4.24
CA ALA A 33 3.68 9.55 -5.18
C ALA A 33 4.67 10.60 -4.66
N GLN A 34 4.18 11.71 -4.13
CA GLN A 34 5.02 12.74 -3.52
C GLN A 34 5.73 12.22 -2.27
N GLN A 35 5.03 11.51 -1.40
CA GLN A 35 5.59 11.03 -0.12
C GLN A 35 6.65 9.94 -0.32
N LEU A 36 6.47 9.08 -1.32
CA LEU A 36 7.40 7.99 -1.65
C LEU A 36 8.44 8.40 -2.71
N PHE A 37 8.43 9.65 -3.19
CA PHE A 37 9.32 10.17 -4.23
C PHE A 37 9.34 9.33 -5.51
N ILE A 38 8.16 8.87 -5.93
CA ILE A 38 7.96 8.06 -7.13
C ILE A 38 6.87 8.66 -8.01
N SER A 39 6.71 8.17 -9.24
CA SER A 39 5.63 8.62 -10.11
C SER A 39 4.28 8.02 -9.68
N GLU A 40 3.17 8.72 -9.94
CA GLU A 40 1.83 8.16 -9.76
C GLU A 40 1.61 6.85 -10.55
N LYS A 41 2.29 6.72 -11.70
CA LYS A 41 2.30 5.47 -12.48
C LYS A 41 2.93 4.33 -11.68
N THR A 42 4.02 4.59 -10.98
CA THR A 42 4.69 3.61 -10.11
C THR A 42 3.80 3.23 -8.94
N VAL A 43 3.09 4.19 -8.32
CA VAL A 43 2.10 3.92 -7.27
C VAL A 43 1.00 2.99 -7.79
N ARG A 44 0.42 3.28 -8.96
CA ARG A 44 -0.59 2.41 -9.59
C ARG A 44 -0.04 1.01 -9.88
N ASN A 45 1.20 0.89 -10.35
CA ASN A 45 1.82 -0.41 -10.57
C ASN A 45 1.95 -1.21 -9.27
N HIS A 46 2.33 -0.57 -8.15
CA HIS A 46 2.33 -1.24 -6.85
C HIS A 46 0.92 -1.68 -6.44
N ILE A 47 -0.12 -0.88 -6.67
CA ILE A 47 -1.50 -1.27 -6.37
C ILE A 47 -1.94 -2.47 -7.23
N SER A 48 -1.62 -2.45 -8.52
CA SER A 48 -1.98 -3.52 -9.46
C SER A 48 -1.23 -4.83 -9.24
N ASN A 49 -0.06 -4.80 -8.60
CA ASN A 49 0.67 -6.03 -8.22
C ASN A 49 0.14 -6.63 -6.90
N VAL A 50 -0.64 -5.85 -6.14
CA VAL A 50 -1.15 -6.19 -4.81
C VAL A 50 -2.58 -6.74 -4.85
N MET A 51 -3.37 -6.38 -5.87
CA MET A 51 -4.73 -6.87 -6.14
C MET A 51 -4.75 -7.90 -7.26
#